data_AF-A0A2N2WFB3-F1
#
_entry.id   AF-A0A2N2WFB3-F1
#
_cell.length_a   1.000
_cell.length_b   1.000
_cell.length_c   1.000
_cell.angle_alpha   90.00
_cell.angle_beta   90.00
_cell.angle_gamma   90.00
#
_symmetry.space_group_name_H-M   'P 1'
#
loop_
_entity.id
_entity.type
_entity.pdbx_description
1 polymer ?
#
loop_
_entity_poly.entity_id
_entity_poly.type
_entity_poly.pdbx_seq_one_letter_code
_entity_poly.pdbx_strand_id
1 'polypeptide(L)'
;MIFWFRAKDGALSLVLIVVWALSLTALAILLFSEGVSFAESSRSSSKTTIDTPADTIYITSVNRVSDLITDRTLPFNTEGYSVLINDEKRELYISPELEIDPSDEEPYGITVRKESFGSSEITAFNKTKDLNYYYRISGDTLFFDDFFTIHSGRRWSGDNIKIRISLPAGTTLKIDSCMEELLDDNYHSEDDDNHYPMVKSEGYSYWQITDEGLIPAGKSAGL
;
A
#
# COMPACT_ATOMS: atom_id res chain seq x y z
N MET A 1 -26.98 58.07 16.91
CA MET A 1 -28.16 57.49 16.23
C MET A 1 -28.15 56.00 16.56
N ILE A 2 -29.05 55.54 17.44
CA ILE A 2 -29.11 54.16 17.94
C ILE A 2 -30.20 53.44 17.13
N PHE A 3 -29.82 52.42 16.36
CA PHE A 3 -30.75 51.63 15.55
C PHE A 3 -31.49 50.64 16.45
N TRP A 4 -32.78 50.89 16.67
CA TRP A 4 -33.71 49.92 17.27
C TRP A 4 -34.27 49.00 16.17
N PHE A 5 -33.52 47.96 15.81
CA PHE A 5 -34.10 46.85 15.06
C PHE A 5 -34.90 45.99 16.04
N ARG A 6 -36.21 46.29 16.20
CA ARG A 6 -37.16 45.30 16.73
C ARG A 6 -37.43 44.29 15.63
N ALA A 7 -36.50 43.36 15.46
CA ALA A 7 -36.77 42.19 14.65
C ALA A 7 -37.95 41.44 15.27
N LYS A 8 -38.81 40.85 14.44
CA LYS A 8 -39.84 39.93 14.90
C LYS A 8 -39.11 38.65 15.34
N ASP A 9 -38.58 38.65 16.56
CA ASP A 9 -37.60 37.67 17.07
C ASP A 9 -38.06 36.21 16.88
N GLY A 10 -39.37 35.95 16.98
CA GLY A 10 -39.94 34.62 16.78
C GLY A 10 -39.81 34.07 15.35
N ALA A 11 -39.93 34.92 14.31
CA ALA A 11 -39.83 34.46 12.93
C ALA A 11 -38.38 34.15 12.54
N LEU A 12 -37.44 34.99 12.97
CA LEU A 12 -36.00 34.75 12.76
C LEU A 12 -35.52 33.54 13.55
N SER A 13 -35.95 33.39 14.81
CA SER A 13 -35.63 32.22 15.64
C SER A 13 -36.18 30.93 15.02
N LEU A 14 -37.41 30.94 14.50
CA LEU A 14 -38.00 29.79 13.83
C LEU A 14 -37.22 29.41 12.56
N VAL A 15 -36.87 30.38 11.71
CA VAL A 15 -36.04 30.11 10.53
C VAL A 15 -34.67 29.55 10.91
N LEU A 16 -34.03 30.09 11.96
CA LEU A 16 -32.74 29.61 12.44
C LEU A 16 -32.82 28.16 12.94
N ILE A 17 -33.89 27.79 13.67
CA ILE A 17 -34.11 26.42 14.13
C ILE A 17 -34.32 25.47 12.96
N VAL A 18 -35.07 25.88 11.94
CA VAL A 18 -35.28 25.06 10.73
C VAL A 18 -33.97 24.85 9.98
N VAL A 19 -33.19 25.91 9.75
CA VAL A 19 -31.87 25.81 9.08
C VAL A 19 -30.91 24.96 9.90
N TRP A 20 -30.92 25.09 11.23
CA TRP A 20 -30.10 24.29 12.13
C TRP A 20 -30.48 22.81 12.05
N ALA A 21 -31.77 22.48 12.10
CA ALA A 21 -32.26 21.10 12.01
C ALA A 21 -31.96 20.46 10.65
N LEU A 22 -32.08 21.22 9.55
CA LEU A 22 -31.71 20.76 8.21
C LEU A 22 -30.22 20.51 8.10
N SER A 23 -29.39 21.42 8.63
CA SER A 23 -27.93 21.26 8.67
C SER A 23 -27.53 20.01 9.46
N LEU A 24 -28.15 19.79 10.62
CA LEU A 24 -27.88 18.61 11.46
C LEU A 24 -28.28 17.31 10.75
N THR A 25 -29.40 17.32 10.04
CA THR A 25 -29.88 16.17 9.26
C THR A 25 -28.94 15.86 8.10
N ALA A 26 -28.52 16.88 7.35
CA ALA A 26 -27.56 16.74 6.27
C ALA A 26 -26.21 16.20 6.78
N LEU A 27 -25.73 16.72 7.92
CA LEU A 27 -24.52 16.25 8.57
C LEU A 27 -24.63 14.77 8.97
N ALA A 28 -25.75 14.37 9.58
CA ALA A 28 -25.97 12.97 9.95
C ALA A 28 -25.93 12.05 8.71
N ILE A 29 -26.58 12.42 7.63
CA ILE A 29 -26.57 11.64 6.37
C ILE A 29 -25.13 11.46 5.87
N LEU A 30 -24.32 12.53 5.85
CA LEU A 30 -22.93 12.46 5.40
C LEU A 30 -22.07 11.53 6.28
N LEU A 31 -22.23 11.62 7.60
CA LEU A 31 -21.50 10.77 8.55
C LEU A 31 -21.83 9.28 8.34
N PHE A 32 -23.11 8.96 8.21
CA PHE A 32 -23.55 7.58 7.96
C PHE A 32 -23.13 7.09 6.58
N SER A 33 -23.21 7.91 5.53
CA SER A 33 -22.86 7.47 4.18
C SER A 33 -21.39 7.11 4.02
N GLU A 34 -20.49 7.90 4.64
CA GLU A 34 -19.05 7.64 4.54
C GLU A 34 -18.67 6.41 5.37
N GLY A 35 -19.17 6.32 6.60
CA GLY A 35 -18.87 5.21 7.50
C GLY A 35 -19.34 3.84 6.97
N VAL A 36 -20.50 3.79 6.32
CA VAL A 36 -21.00 2.54 5.71
C VAL A 36 -20.12 2.08 4.55
N SER A 37 -19.45 2.98 3.83
CA SER A 37 -18.65 2.60 2.65
C SER A 37 -17.38 1.80 2.98
N PHE A 38 -16.93 1.84 4.25
CA PHE A 38 -15.79 1.10 4.79
C PHE A 38 -16.19 0.04 5.83
N ALA A 39 -17.47 -0.30 5.94
CA ALA A 39 -17.98 -1.17 7.00
C ALA A 39 -17.41 -2.58 6.99
N GLU A 40 -17.15 -3.12 5.79
CA GLU A 40 -16.65 -4.48 5.57
C GLU A 40 -15.37 -4.46 4.74
N SER A 41 -14.53 -5.48 4.93
CA SER A 41 -13.33 -5.70 4.12
C SER A 41 -13.37 -7.06 3.45
N SER A 42 -12.66 -7.20 2.33
CA SER A 42 -12.47 -8.49 1.69
C SER A 42 -11.12 -8.55 1.01
N ARG A 43 -10.67 -9.79 0.77
CA ARG A 43 -9.30 -10.07 0.36
C ARG A 43 -9.29 -11.11 -0.76
N SER A 44 -8.42 -10.91 -1.73
CA SER A 44 -8.18 -11.87 -2.81
C SER A 44 -6.69 -12.16 -2.89
N SER A 45 -6.32 -13.44 -2.90
CA SER A 45 -4.91 -13.87 -2.95
C SER A 45 -4.63 -14.68 -4.20
N SER A 46 -3.46 -14.45 -4.80
CA SER A 46 -2.92 -15.26 -5.90
C SER A 46 -1.54 -15.76 -5.52
N LYS A 47 -1.31 -17.07 -5.62
CA LYS A 47 0.00 -17.69 -5.36
C LYS A 47 0.62 -18.15 -6.67
N THR A 48 1.88 -17.79 -6.88
CA THR A 48 2.71 -18.23 -8.00
C THR A 48 3.90 -18.99 -7.44
N THR A 49 4.11 -20.22 -7.87
CA THR A 49 5.18 -21.08 -7.37
C THR A 49 6.51 -20.80 -8.07
N ILE A 50 7.60 -21.01 -7.34
CA ILE A 50 8.97 -21.00 -7.87
C ILE A 50 9.50 -22.42 -7.72
N ASP A 51 9.61 -23.13 -8.85
CA ASP A 51 9.88 -24.58 -8.85
C ASP A 51 11.31 -24.94 -8.40
N THR A 52 12.26 -24.03 -8.58
CA THR A 52 13.64 -24.18 -8.10
C THR A 52 14.17 -22.80 -7.68
N PRO A 53 14.13 -22.45 -6.38
CA PRO A 53 14.77 -21.24 -5.90
C PRO A 53 16.28 -21.37 -6.10
N ALA A 54 16.88 -20.40 -6.79
CA ALA A 54 18.33 -20.31 -6.92
C ALA A 54 18.94 -19.90 -5.56
N ASP A 55 20.21 -20.25 -5.35
CA ASP A 55 20.96 -19.83 -4.14
C ASP A 55 20.96 -18.30 -3.97
N THR A 56 20.87 -17.56 -5.08
CA THR A 56 20.74 -16.11 -5.10
C THR A 56 19.55 -15.70 -5.96
N ILE A 57 18.66 -14.87 -5.40
CA ILE A 57 17.51 -14.30 -6.12
C ILE A 57 17.66 -12.79 -6.19
N TYR A 58 17.37 -12.24 -7.37
CA TYR A 58 17.36 -10.80 -7.64
C TYR A 58 15.94 -10.28 -7.55
N ILE A 59 15.73 -9.21 -6.78
CA ILE A 59 14.44 -8.51 -6.69
C ILE A 59 14.65 -7.12 -7.29
N THR A 60 13.96 -6.83 -8.39
CA THR A 60 14.17 -5.59 -9.16
C THR A 60 12.86 -4.91 -9.53
N SER A 61 12.90 -3.59 -9.58
CA SER A 61 11.78 -2.75 -10.02
C SER A 61 11.81 -2.56 -11.53
N VAL A 62 10.68 -2.77 -12.21
CA VAL A 62 10.54 -2.53 -13.66
C VAL A 62 10.04 -1.12 -13.94
N ASN A 63 8.94 -0.75 -13.29
CA ASN A 63 8.31 0.56 -13.44
C ASN A 63 8.33 1.25 -12.09
N ARG A 64 8.65 2.55 -12.12
CA ARG A 64 8.73 3.38 -10.92
C ARG A 64 7.61 4.40 -10.85
N VAL A 65 7.06 4.61 -9.67
CA VAL A 65 6.02 5.62 -9.40
C VAL A 65 6.58 7.02 -9.60
N SER A 66 7.87 7.20 -9.31
CA SER A 66 8.60 8.45 -9.52
C SER A 66 8.68 8.85 -11.00
N ASP A 67 8.74 7.88 -11.92
CA ASP A 67 8.77 8.12 -13.36
C ASP A 67 7.41 8.62 -13.90
N LEU A 68 6.33 8.45 -13.13
CA LEU A 68 4.99 8.90 -13.49
C LEU A 68 4.70 10.35 -13.04
N ILE A 69 5.61 10.98 -12.30
CA ILE A 69 5.43 12.34 -11.79
C ILE A 69 5.51 13.34 -12.95
N THR A 70 4.47 14.16 -13.09
CA THR A 70 4.33 15.22 -14.08
C THR A 70 3.57 16.41 -13.47
N ASP A 71 3.55 17.57 -14.13
CA ASP A 71 2.81 18.77 -13.72
C ASP A 71 1.30 18.54 -13.44
N ARG A 72 0.73 17.45 -13.95
CA ARG A 72 -0.68 17.05 -13.78
C ARG A 72 -0.88 15.94 -12.75
N THR A 73 0.15 15.65 -11.97
CA THR A 73 0.10 14.64 -10.91
C THR A 73 0.33 15.27 -9.55
N LEU A 74 -0.31 14.70 -8.53
CA LEU A 74 -0.15 15.12 -7.15
C LEU A 74 0.49 13.96 -6.37
N PRO A 75 1.81 14.02 -6.11
CA PRO A 75 2.49 13.03 -5.30
C PRO A 75 2.25 13.30 -3.81
N PHE A 76 1.90 12.25 -3.09
CA PHE A 76 1.88 12.18 -1.64
C PHE A 76 2.85 11.07 -1.25
N ASN A 77 3.95 11.44 -0.59
CA ASN A 77 4.96 10.48 -0.19
C ASN A 77 5.14 10.55 1.32
N THR A 78 5.03 9.40 1.96
CA THR A 78 5.38 9.15 3.36
C THR A 78 6.49 8.10 3.36
N GLU A 79 7.32 8.04 4.40
CA GLU A 79 8.34 6.99 4.53
C GLU A 79 7.72 5.60 4.28
N GLY A 80 8.22 4.88 3.27
CA GLY A 80 7.74 3.54 2.90
C GLY A 80 6.40 3.47 2.13
N TYR A 81 5.72 4.60 1.90
CA TYR A 81 4.39 4.58 1.27
C TYR A 81 4.14 5.80 0.38
N SER A 82 3.98 5.56 -0.93
CA SER A 82 3.67 6.60 -1.91
C SER A 82 2.28 6.46 -2.53
N VAL A 83 1.62 7.59 -2.74
CA VAL A 83 0.35 7.72 -3.48
C VAL A 83 0.51 8.84 -4.50
N LEU A 84 0.31 8.51 -5.77
CA LEU A 84 0.32 9.46 -6.87
C LEU A 84 -1.08 9.55 -7.48
N ILE A 85 -1.66 10.76 -7.46
CA ILE A 85 -2.95 11.03 -8.09
C ILE A 85 -2.70 11.64 -9.46
N ASN A 86 -3.23 11.02 -10.51
CA ASN A 86 -3.19 11.58 -11.87
C ASN A 86 -4.55 12.18 -12.24
N ASP A 87 -4.62 13.51 -12.33
CA ASP A 87 -5.87 14.23 -12.60
C ASP A 87 -6.37 14.04 -14.05
N GLU A 88 -5.45 13.96 -15.00
CA GLU A 88 -5.77 13.80 -16.43
C GLU A 88 -6.42 12.46 -16.73
N LYS A 89 -5.83 11.37 -16.22
CA LYS A 89 -6.34 10.01 -16.41
C LYS A 89 -7.38 9.61 -15.36
N ARG A 90 -7.47 10.36 -14.25
CA ARG A 90 -8.25 10.02 -13.05
C ARG A 90 -7.86 8.64 -12.49
N GLU A 91 -6.56 8.38 -12.44
CA GLU A 91 -5.98 7.14 -11.93
C GLU A 91 -5.21 7.40 -10.63
N LEU A 92 -5.11 6.36 -9.82
CA LEU A 92 -4.26 6.35 -8.62
C LEU A 92 -3.16 5.32 -8.82
N TYR A 93 -1.94 5.70 -8.47
CA TYR A 93 -0.79 4.80 -8.35
C TYR A 93 -0.39 4.77 -6.88
N ILE A 94 -0.33 3.59 -6.28
CA ILE A 94 -0.13 3.42 -4.84
C ILE A 94 0.95 2.35 -4.62
N SER A 95 1.89 2.60 -3.72
CA SER A 95 2.92 1.62 -3.36
C SER A 95 2.31 0.38 -2.70
N PRO A 96 2.70 -0.84 -3.12
CA PRO A 96 2.38 -2.05 -2.39
C PRO A 96 3.33 -2.22 -1.19
N GLU A 97 3.00 -3.17 -0.32
CA GLU A 97 3.83 -3.59 0.79
C GLU A 97 4.56 -4.90 0.43
N LEU A 98 5.86 -4.97 0.67
CA LEU A 98 6.68 -6.15 0.40
C LEU A 98 7.11 -6.83 1.71
N GLU A 99 6.75 -8.10 1.85
CA GLU A 99 7.12 -8.96 2.95
C GLU A 99 7.93 -10.14 2.40
N ILE A 100 9.03 -10.47 3.05
CA ILE A 100 9.87 -11.60 2.68
C ILE A 100 9.94 -12.49 3.91
N ASP A 101 9.49 -13.74 3.80
CA ASP A 101 9.41 -14.65 4.94
C ASP A 101 10.19 -15.94 4.63
N PRO A 102 10.92 -16.50 5.62
CA PRO A 102 11.41 -17.86 5.52
C PRO A 102 10.24 -18.84 5.42
N SER A 103 10.41 -19.91 4.67
CA SER A 103 9.44 -20.98 4.56
C SER A 103 10.14 -22.33 4.53
N ASP A 104 9.64 -23.27 5.30
CA ASP A 104 10.11 -24.66 5.31
C ASP A 104 9.23 -25.58 4.43
N GLU A 105 8.08 -25.07 3.98
CA GLU A 105 7.07 -25.84 3.26
C GLU A 105 7.03 -25.47 1.78
N GLU A 106 7.41 -26.42 0.92
CA GLU A 106 7.17 -26.31 -0.52
C GLU A 106 5.66 -26.32 -0.85
N PRO A 107 5.21 -25.56 -1.85
CA PRO A 107 6.03 -24.81 -2.80
C PRO A 107 6.36 -23.39 -2.31
N TYR A 108 7.64 -23.02 -2.50
CA TYR A 108 8.12 -21.64 -2.45
C TYR A 108 7.46 -20.79 -3.53
N GLY A 109 7.41 -19.49 -3.31
CA GLY A 109 6.80 -18.62 -4.30
C GLY A 109 6.41 -17.25 -3.80
N ILE A 110 5.61 -16.60 -4.63
CA ILE A 110 5.12 -15.24 -4.42
C ILE A 110 3.61 -15.32 -4.19
N THR A 111 3.14 -14.71 -3.11
CA THR A 111 1.73 -14.53 -2.82
C THR A 111 1.39 -13.04 -2.92
N VAL A 112 0.53 -12.69 -3.88
CA VAL A 112 0.00 -11.33 -4.00
C VAL A 112 -1.38 -11.30 -3.38
N ARG A 113 -1.53 -10.56 -2.28
CA ARG A 113 -2.77 -10.37 -1.55
C ARG A 113 -3.30 -8.97 -1.80
N LYS A 114 -4.52 -8.89 -2.33
CA LYS A 114 -5.26 -7.67 -2.59
C LYS A 114 -6.31 -7.48 -1.52
N GLU A 115 -6.41 -6.29 -0.97
CA GLU A 115 -7.39 -5.93 0.06
C GLU A 115 -8.13 -4.64 -0.33
N SER A 116 -9.43 -4.62 -0.06
CA SER A 116 -10.31 -3.48 -0.30
C SER A 116 -11.42 -3.43 0.74
N PHE A 117 -11.96 -2.24 1.00
CA PHE A 117 -13.12 -2.03 1.86
C PHE A 117 -14.40 -1.70 1.06
N GLY A 118 -15.56 -2.03 1.60
CA GLY A 118 -16.86 -1.81 0.98
C GLY A 118 -18.00 -1.80 1.97
N SER A 119 -19.20 -1.47 1.49
CA SER A 119 -20.44 -1.53 2.28
C SER A 119 -20.95 -2.94 2.54
N SER A 120 -20.33 -3.94 1.91
CA SER A 120 -20.57 -5.37 2.12
C SER A 120 -19.34 -6.15 1.67
N GLU A 121 -19.18 -7.37 2.17
CA GLU A 121 -18.08 -8.26 1.77
C GLU A 121 -18.03 -8.47 0.25
N ILE A 122 -19.17 -8.67 -0.42
CA ILE A 122 -19.22 -8.86 -1.87
C ILE A 122 -18.78 -7.60 -2.64
N THR A 123 -19.14 -6.42 -2.14
CA THR A 123 -18.68 -5.14 -2.71
C THR A 123 -17.18 -5.00 -2.54
N ALA A 124 -16.66 -5.28 -1.34
CA ALA A 124 -15.23 -5.26 -1.05
C ALA A 124 -14.45 -6.28 -1.91
N PHE A 125 -14.98 -7.48 -2.10
CA PHE A 125 -14.35 -8.52 -2.92
C PHE A 125 -14.28 -8.10 -4.40
N ASN A 126 -15.37 -7.58 -4.95
CA ASN A 126 -15.37 -7.10 -6.34
C ASN A 126 -14.37 -5.96 -6.53
N LYS A 127 -14.25 -5.07 -5.53
CA LYS A 127 -13.22 -4.04 -5.51
C LYS A 127 -11.80 -4.63 -5.57
N THR A 128 -11.48 -5.73 -4.89
CA THR A 128 -10.12 -6.32 -5.01
C THR A 128 -9.74 -6.70 -6.46
N LYS A 129 -10.72 -6.97 -7.33
CA LYS A 129 -10.48 -7.35 -8.73
C LYS A 129 -10.01 -6.18 -9.60
N ASP A 130 -10.40 -4.96 -9.25
CA ASP A 130 -10.03 -3.76 -10.02
C ASP A 130 -8.64 -3.23 -9.67
N LEU A 131 -7.96 -3.82 -8.66
CA LEU A 131 -6.60 -3.44 -8.31
C LEU A 131 -5.63 -4.11 -9.29
N ASN A 132 -4.94 -3.32 -10.11
CA ASN A 132 -4.04 -3.83 -11.14
C ASN A 132 -2.61 -3.79 -10.64
N TYR A 133 -1.97 -4.96 -10.58
CA TYR A 133 -0.59 -5.09 -10.14
C TYR A 133 0.12 -6.08 -11.06
N TYR A 134 1.28 -5.69 -11.57
CA TYR A 134 2.07 -6.48 -12.48
C TYR A 134 3.39 -6.91 -11.83
N TYR A 135 3.72 -8.17 -12.05
CA TYR A 135 5.00 -8.75 -11.68
C TYR A 135 5.32 -9.89 -12.64
N ARG A 136 6.60 -10.23 -12.74
CA ARG A 136 7.08 -11.30 -13.60
C ARG A 136 8.26 -12.03 -12.96
N ILE A 137 8.29 -13.34 -13.18
CA ILE A 137 9.43 -14.19 -12.81
C ILE A 137 10.18 -14.53 -14.08
N SER A 138 11.51 -14.38 -14.08
CA SER A 138 12.36 -14.79 -15.19
C SER A 138 13.69 -15.31 -14.67
N GLY A 139 13.84 -16.63 -14.62
CA GLY A 139 15.04 -17.28 -14.06
C GLY A 139 15.15 -17.03 -12.57
N ASP A 140 16.27 -16.45 -12.16
CA ASP A 140 16.60 -16.07 -10.77
C ASP A 140 16.15 -14.65 -10.41
N THR A 141 15.50 -13.94 -11.33
CA THR A 141 15.11 -12.54 -11.15
C THR A 141 13.59 -12.39 -11.05
N LEU A 142 13.16 -11.71 -9.99
CA LEU A 142 11.80 -11.31 -9.70
C LEU A 142 11.63 -9.84 -10.04
N PHE A 143 10.77 -9.58 -11.01
CA PHE A 143 10.46 -8.25 -11.53
C PHE A 143 9.13 -7.78 -10.96
N PHE A 144 9.13 -6.63 -10.30
CA PHE A 144 7.95 -6.03 -9.68
C PHE A 144 7.76 -4.59 -10.15
N ASP A 145 6.52 -4.12 -10.18
CA ASP A 145 6.25 -2.69 -10.23
C ASP A 145 6.28 -2.12 -8.80
N ASP A 146 6.76 -0.90 -8.61
CA ASP A 146 6.76 -0.26 -7.28
C ASP A 146 5.40 0.39 -6.92
N PHE A 147 4.40 0.24 -7.78
CA PHE A 147 3.04 0.70 -7.59
C PHE A 147 2.00 -0.29 -8.13
N PHE A 148 0.79 -0.22 -7.61
CA PHE A 148 -0.40 -0.77 -8.24
C PHE A 148 -1.33 0.36 -8.69
N THR A 149 -2.14 0.07 -9.71
CA THR A 149 -3.02 1.07 -10.35
C THR A 149 -4.48 0.82 -10.03
N ILE A 150 -5.17 1.89 -9.65
CA ILE A 150 -6.63 1.96 -9.61
C ILE A 150 -7.08 2.83 -10.78
N HIS A 151 -7.80 2.23 -11.73
CA HIS A 151 -8.31 2.95 -12.89
C HIS A 151 -9.46 3.89 -12.52
N SER A 152 -9.74 4.82 -13.44
CA SER A 152 -10.85 5.76 -13.32
C SER A 152 -12.21 5.06 -13.17
N GLY A 153 -13.14 5.74 -12.51
CA GLY A 153 -14.50 5.25 -12.29
C GLY A 153 -14.75 4.63 -10.92
N ARG A 154 -13.72 4.58 -10.07
CA ARG A 154 -13.82 4.10 -8.70
C ARG A 154 -13.11 5.04 -7.72
N ARG A 155 -13.69 5.19 -6.53
CA ARG A 155 -13.04 5.84 -5.38
C ARG A 155 -12.13 4.87 -4.65
N TRP A 156 -10.97 5.35 -4.23
CA TRP A 156 -10.10 4.61 -3.31
C TRP A 156 -10.88 4.22 -2.06
N SER A 157 -10.71 2.99 -1.59
CA SER A 157 -11.47 2.46 -0.45
C SER A 157 -10.54 1.71 0.50
N GLY A 158 -9.46 2.37 0.93
CA GLY A 158 -8.45 1.76 1.81
C GLY A 158 -7.78 0.57 1.14
N ASP A 159 -7.56 0.69 -0.17
CA ASP A 159 -7.04 -0.40 -0.99
C ASP A 159 -5.56 -0.60 -0.72
N ASN A 160 -5.16 -1.86 -0.51
CA ASN A 160 -3.77 -2.24 -0.28
C ASN A 160 -3.42 -3.52 -1.07
N ILE A 161 -2.15 -3.64 -1.45
CA ILE A 161 -1.59 -4.87 -2.00
C ILE A 161 -0.38 -5.25 -1.17
N LYS A 162 -0.42 -6.44 -0.58
CA LYS A 162 0.69 -7.06 0.12
C LYS A 162 1.29 -8.16 -0.73
N ILE A 163 2.59 -8.07 -1.01
CA ILE A 163 3.37 -9.04 -1.75
C ILE A 163 4.19 -9.81 -0.72
N ARG A 164 3.96 -11.12 -0.63
CA ARG A 164 4.75 -11.99 0.23
C ARG A 164 5.62 -12.91 -0.60
N ILE A 165 6.92 -12.87 -0.38
CA ILE A 165 7.88 -13.78 -0.99
C ILE A 165 8.28 -14.83 0.06
N SER A 166 7.94 -16.09 -0.21
CA SER A 166 8.23 -17.21 0.68
C SER A 166 9.30 -18.10 0.06
N LEU A 167 10.47 -18.13 0.69
CA LEU A 167 11.69 -18.79 0.19
C LEU A 167 12.38 -19.57 1.32
N PRO A 168 13.20 -20.58 1.00
CA PRO A 168 13.91 -21.33 2.03
C PRO A 168 14.96 -20.48 2.74
N ALA A 169 15.18 -20.79 4.02
CA ALA A 169 16.31 -20.25 4.77
C ALA A 169 17.64 -20.58 4.07
N GLY A 170 18.60 -19.66 4.15
CA GLY A 170 19.88 -19.73 3.46
C GLY A 170 19.88 -19.07 2.07
N THR A 171 18.73 -18.71 1.52
CA THR A 171 18.65 -17.98 0.24
C THR A 171 19.27 -16.58 0.37
N THR A 172 20.15 -16.22 -0.56
CA THR A 172 20.70 -14.86 -0.67
C THR A 172 19.80 -14.00 -1.56
N LEU A 173 19.45 -12.81 -1.09
CA LEU A 173 18.65 -11.85 -1.84
C LEU A 173 19.47 -10.63 -2.22
N LYS A 174 19.35 -10.22 -3.48
CA LYS A 174 19.85 -8.93 -3.97
C LYS A 174 18.66 -8.06 -4.34
N ILE A 175 18.40 -7.04 -3.55
CA ILE A 175 17.20 -6.20 -3.66
C ILE A 175 17.61 -4.85 -4.24
N ASP A 176 16.96 -4.42 -5.33
CA ASP A 176 17.12 -3.06 -5.85
C ASP A 176 16.69 -2.06 -4.77
N SER A 177 17.47 -1.00 -4.59
CA SER A 177 17.15 0.14 -3.72
C SER A 177 15.68 0.62 -3.77
N CYS A 178 15.05 0.59 -4.94
CA CYS A 178 13.64 1.00 -5.09
C CYS A 178 12.66 -0.01 -4.46
N MET A 179 12.97 -1.30 -4.54
CA MET A 179 12.16 -2.35 -3.92
C MET A 179 12.41 -2.46 -2.42
N GLU A 180 13.61 -2.07 -1.97
CA GLU A 180 13.96 -1.99 -0.55
C GLU A 180 13.08 -0.98 0.20
N GLU A 181 12.71 0.14 -0.43
CA GLU A 181 11.79 1.13 0.14
C GLU A 181 10.37 0.60 0.37
N LEU A 182 10.00 -0.54 -0.25
CA LEU A 182 8.69 -1.18 -0.09
C LEU A 182 8.67 -2.26 0.98
N LEU A 183 9.83 -2.62 1.55
CA LEU A 183 9.91 -3.62 2.61
C LEU A 183 9.14 -3.12 3.83
N ASP A 184 8.26 -3.98 4.35
CA ASP A 184 7.44 -3.70 5.54
C ASP A 184 8.31 -3.25 6.73
N ASP A 185 7.80 -2.31 7.52
CA ASP A 185 8.45 -1.67 8.67
C ASP A 185 8.84 -2.66 9.78
N ASN A 186 8.36 -3.91 9.75
CA ASN A 186 8.89 -4.97 10.60
C ASN A 186 10.40 -5.22 10.37
N TYR A 187 10.95 -4.79 9.23
CA TYR A 187 12.39 -4.73 8.96
C TYR A 187 13.08 -3.46 9.49
N HIS A 188 12.30 -2.43 9.84
CA HIS A 188 12.71 -1.25 10.59
C HIS A 188 12.55 -1.50 12.10
N SER A 189 13.28 -2.46 12.67
CA SER A 189 13.20 -2.73 14.12
C SER A 189 13.60 -1.48 14.94
N GLU A 190 12.72 -1.07 15.86
CA GLU A 190 12.81 0.09 16.77
C GLU A 190 13.99 0.05 17.78
N ASP A 191 14.88 -0.94 17.70
CA ASP A 191 16.11 -0.99 18.48
C ASP A 191 17.29 -0.39 17.70
N ASP A 192 17.65 0.81 18.15
CA ASP A 192 18.83 1.63 17.85
C ASP A 192 20.11 0.80 17.53
N ASP A 193 20.42 0.65 16.24
CA ASP A 193 21.76 0.57 15.60
C ASP A 193 21.70 -0.19 14.25
N ASN A 194 21.18 0.51 13.24
CA ASN A 194 21.43 0.29 11.82
C ASN A 194 20.90 -1.05 11.22
N HIS A 195 19.62 -1.06 10.83
CA HIS A 195 19.01 -2.07 9.95
C HIS A 195 18.86 -1.57 8.51
N TYR A 196 19.88 -0.87 7.99
CA TYR A 196 20.12 -0.77 6.56
C TYR A 196 21.32 -1.64 6.18
N PRO A 197 21.29 -2.31 5.04
CA PRO A 197 22.45 -3.00 4.50
C PRO A 197 23.57 -1.97 4.32
N MET A 198 24.65 -2.14 5.09
CA MET A 198 25.80 -1.21 5.12
C MET A 198 26.48 -1.04 3.75
N VAL A 199 26.14 -1.88 2.76
CA VAL A 199 26.77 -1.91 1.44
C VAL A 199 25.69 -1.83 0.36
N LYS A 200 25.35 -0.61 -0.07
CA LYS A 200 24.74 -0.37 -1.39
C LYS A 200 25.85 -0.44 -2.43
N SER A 201 26.03 -1.61 -3.05
CA SER A 201 26.95 -1.77 -4.18
C SER A 201 26.13 -1.83 -5.46
N GLU A 202 26.38 -0.90 -6.38
CA GLU A 202 25.74 -0.85 -7.70
C GLU A 202 24.19 -0.74 -7.67
N GLY A 203 23.62 -0.13 -6.62
CA GLY A 203 22.18 0.08 -6.50
C GLY A 203 21.40 -1.09 -5.89
N TYR A 204 22.10 -2.15 -5.47
CA TYR A 204 21.51 -3.29 -4.78
C TYR A 204 21.92 -3.36 -3.32
N SER A 205 20.98 -3.78 -2.47
CA SER A 205 21.21 -4.26 -1.13
C SER A 205 21.29 -5.79 -1.08
N TYR A 206 22.08 -6.30 -0.15
CA TYR A 206 22.35 -7.72 0.01
C TYR A 206 21.77 -8.22 1.33
N TRP A 207 20.94 -9.24 1.24
CA TRP A 207 20.22 -9.82 2.36
C TRP A 207 20.32 -11.34 2.34
N GLN A 208 20.12 -11.94 3.51
CA GLN A 208 20.07 -13.38 3.67
C GLN A 208 18.82 -13.74 4.47
N ILE A 209 18.09 -14.73 3.98
CA ILE A 209 16.93 -15.28 4.69
C ILE A 209 17.45 -16.25 5.76
N THR A 210 17.09 -16.03 7.01
CA THR A 210 17.34 -16.95 8.14
C THR A 210 16.01 -17.43 8.70
N ASP A 211 16.07 -18.42 9.59
CA ASP A 211 14.89 -18.93 10.29
C ASP A 211 14.22 -17.86 11.18
N GLU A 212 14.97 -16.81 11.56
CA GLU A 212 14.50 -15.69 12.37
C GLU A 212 14.00 -14.50 11.54
N GLY A 213 14.24 -14.49 10.23
CA GLY A 213 13.79 -13.41 9.33
C GLY A 213 14.86 -12.99 8.29
N LEU A 214 14.71 -11.80 7.72
CA LEU A 214 15.67 -11.24 6.77
C LEU A 214 16.78 -10.45 7.49
N ILE A 215 18.05 -10.78 7.24
CA ILE A 215 19.20 -10.06 7.80
C ILE A 215 20.11 -9.50 6.69
N PRO A 216 20.79 -8.36 6.89
CA PRO A 216 21.78 -7.87 5.93
C PRO A 216 22.98 -8.83 5.82
N ALA A 217 23.40 -9.17 4.60
CA ALA A 217 24.44 -10.17 4.34
C ALA A 217 25.85 -9.79 4.85
N GLY A 218 26.04 -8.58 5.39
CA GLY A 218 27.29 -8.12 6.01
C GLY A 218 27.37 -8.31 7.54
N LYS A 219 26.26 -8.66 8.22
CA LYS A 219 26.21 -8.83 9.68
C LYS A 219 26.53 -10.28 10.13
N SER A 220 26.62 -11.25 9.23
CA SER A 220 26.81 -12.68 9.58
C SER A 220 28.25 -13.06 9.99
N ALA A 221 29.17 -12.09 10.14
CA ALA A 221 30.54 -12.34 10.59
C ALA A 221 30.72 -11.90 12.05
N GLY A 222 30.06 -12.59 12.98
CA GLY A 222 30.34 -12.39 14.40
C GLY A 222 29.25 -12.91 15.34
N LEU A 223 29.19 -14.22 15.53
CA LEU A 223 29.25 -14.93 16.83
C LEU A 223 28.98 -16.43 16.64
#